data_AF-A0A9E2LGM7-F1
#
_entry.id   AF-A0A9E2LGM7-F1
#
_cell.length_a   1.000
_cell.length_b   1.000
_cell.length_c   1.000
_cell.angle_alpha   90.00
_cell.angle_beta   90.00
_cell.angle_gamma   90.00
#
_symmetry.space_group_name_H-M   'P 1'
#
loop_
_entity.id
_entity.type
_entity.pdbx_description
1 polymer ?
#
loop_
_entity_poly.entity_id
_entity_poly.type
_entity_poly.pdbx_seq_one_letter_code
_entity_poly.pdbx_strand_id
1 'polypeptide(L)' 'MSEVIYLDAAASTPPFAEVVQQYVSVGSVVYANPASGHGLGKAAHLMLEKARAEVLEMLGAERYRLVFTSGA' A
#
# COMPACT_ATOMS: atom_id res chain seq x y z
N MET A 1 -23.86 -2.08 -23.91
CA MET A 1 -23.10 -0.83 -23.70
C MET A 1 -21.92 -0.89 -24.66
N SER A 2 -21.65 0.17 -25.42
CA SER A 2 -20.45 0.25 -26.24
C SER A 2 -19.21 0.16 -25.35
N GLU A 3 -18.15 -0.46 -25.86
CA GLU A 3 -16.86 -0.55 -25.18
C GLU A 3 -16.30 0.86 -24.96
N VAL A 4 -16.01 1.21 -23.70
CA VAL A 4 -15.48 2.52 -23.34
C VAL A 4 -13.96 2.44 -23.37
N ILE A 5 -13.32 3.22 -24.23
CA ILE A 5 -11.86 3.35 -24.27
C ILE A 5 -11.46 4.49 -23.32
N TYR A 6 -10.76 4.14 -22.23
CA TYR A 6 -10.27 5.10 -21.25
C TYR A 6 -8.94 5.70 -21.68
N LEU A 7 -8.93 6.98 -22.06
CA LEU A 7 -7.75 7.70 -22.55
C LEU A 7 -7.31 8.84 -21.61
N ASP A 8 -7.59 8.71 -20.30
CA ASP A 8 -7.29 9.75 -19.30
C ASP A 8 -6.47 9.20 -18.11
N ALA A 9 -5.47 8.37 -18.40
CA ALA A 9 -4.56 7.80 -17.39
C ALA A 9 -3.77 8.86 -16.58
N ALA A 10 -3.75 10.11 -17.06
CA ALA A 10 -3.16 11.25 -16.35
C ALA A 10 -4.03 11.72 -15.17
N ALA A 11 -5.36 11.55 -15.24
CA ALA A 11 -6.27 11.89 -14.14
C ALA A 11 -6.30 10.80 -13.05
N SER A 12 -6.35 9.53 -13.45
CA SER A 12 -6.25 8.37 -12.56
C SER A 12 -6.01 7.09 -13.36
N THR A 13 -5.58 6.02 -12.70
CA THR A 13 -5.37 4.71 -13.33
C THR A 13 -6.24 3.66 -12.66
N PRO A 14 -6.97 2.81 -13.43
CA PRO A 14 -7.65 1.68 -12.84
C PRO A 14 -6.62 0.78 -12.12
N PRO A 15 -6.87 0.40 -10.86
CA PRO A 15 -5.90 -0.42 -10.13
C PRO A 15 -5.81 -1.81 -10.76
N PHE A 16 -4.63 -2.39 -10.74
CA PHE A 16 -4.47 -3.80 -11.07
C PHE A 16 -5.28 -4.67 -10.10
N ALA A 17 -5.82 -5.80 -10.59
CA ALA A 17 -6.68 -6.67 -9.79
C ALA A 17 -5.97 -7.20 -8.55
N GLU A 18 -4.67 -7.50 -8.66
CA GLU A 18 -3.82 -7.94 -7.55
C GLU A 18 -3.69 -6.87 -6.46
N VAL A 19 -3.66 -5.58 -6.80
CA VAL A 19 -3.59 -4.48 -5.82
C VAL A 19 -4.88 -4.45 -4.98
N VAL A 20 -6.03 -4.58 -5.64
CA VAL A 20 -7.33 -4.63 -4.97
C VAL A 20 -7.43 -5.86 -4.05
N GLN A 21 -6.99 -7.02 -4.52
CA GLN A 21 -7.00 -8.26 -3.73
C GLN A 21 -6.09 -8.17 -2.51
N GLN A 22 -4.87 -7.63 -2.67
CA GLN A 22 -3.95 -7.44 -1.55
C GLN A 22 -4.51 -6.45 -0.52
N TYR A 23 -5.11 -5.35 -0.96
CA TYR A 23 -5.76 -4.40 -0.07
C TYR A 23 -6.83 -5.07 0.79
N VAL A 24 -7.73 -5.85 0.18
CA VAL A 24 -8.81 -6.56 0.89
C VAL A 24 -8.22 -7.60 1.85
N SER A 25 -7.24 -8.38 1.40
CA SER A 25 -6.61 -9.43 2.20
C SER A 25 -5.92 -8.85 3.45
N VAL A 26 -5.07 -7.85 3.26
CA VAL A 26 -4.33 -7.19 4.35
C VAL A 26 -5.30 -6.47 5.28
N GLY A 27 -6.28 -5.74 4.75
CA GLY A 27 -7.28 -5.04 5.55
C GLY A 27 -8.15 -5.96 6.42
N SER A 28 -8.34 -7.22 5.98
CA SER A 28 -9.12 -8.21 6.73
C SER A 28 -8.30 -8.92 7.81
N VAL A 29 -6.98 -9.04 7.64
CA VAL A 29 -6.10 -9.84 8.51
C VAL A 29 -5.26 -8.96 9.46
N VAL A 30 -4.81 -7.80 8.98
CA VAL A 30 -3.86 -6.89 9.65
C VAL A 30 -4.58 -5.60 10.04
N TYR A 31 -5.59 -5.73 10.90
CA TYR A 31 -6.48 -4.62 11.28
C TYR A 31 -6.09 -3.91 12.60
N ALA A 32 -5.16 -4.49 13.36
CA ALA A 32 -4.78 -3.95 14.66
C ALA A 32 -3.95 -2.67 14.53
N ASN A 33 -4.05 -1.79 15.53
CA ASN A 33 -3.26 -0.57 15.58
C ASN A 33 -1.75 -0.92 15.67
N PRO A 34 -0.89 -0.48 14.73
CA PRO A 34 0.55 -0.76 14.76
C PRO A 34 1.29 -0.13 15.94
N ALA A 35 0.70 0.85 16.63
CA ALA A 35 1.26 1.43 17.85
C ALA A 35 1.04 0.54 19.10
N SER A 36 0.22 -0.51 19.00
CA SER A 36 -0.05 -1.40 20.13
C SER A 36 1.10 -2.37 20.39
N GLY A 37 1.48 -2.54 21.66
CA GLY A 37 2.60 -3.42 22.06
C GLY A 37 2.32 -4.93 22.02
N HIS A 38 1.07 -5.35 21.81
CA HIS A 38 0.69 -6.77 21.74
C HIS A 38 1.00 -7.38 20.36
N GLY A 39 0.93 -8.72 20.26
CA GLY A 39 1.32 -9.46 19.05
C GLY A 39 0.68 -8.95 17.75
N LEU A 40 -0.63 -8.69 17.76
CA LEU A 40 -1.33 -8.17 16.57
C LEU A 40 -0.86 -6.78 16.14
N GLY A 41 -0.54 -5.88 17.09
CA GLY A 41 -0.02 -4.54 16.76
C GLY A 41 1.40 -4.62 16.19
N LYS A 42 2.24 -5.50 16.76
CA LYS A 42 3.57 -5.79 16.20
C LYS A 42 3.48 -6.35 14.78
N ALA A 43 2.53 -7.24 14.50
CA ALA A 43 2.32 -7.76 13.15
C ALA A 43 1.93 -6.65 12.16
N ALA A 44 1.05 -5.73 12.55
CA ALA A 44 0.69 -4.57 11.74
C ALA A 44 1.87 -3.62 11.51
N HIS A 45 2.68 -3.38 12.53
CA HIS A 45 3.90 -2.58 12.40
C HIS A 45 4.89 -3.21 11.41
N LEU A 46 5.11 -4.52 11.48
CA LEU A 46 5.99 -5.24 10.54
C LEU A 46 5.48 -5.17 9.10
N MET A 47 4.16 -5.28 8.88
CA MET A 47 3.57 -5.12 7.55
C MET A 47 3.82 -3.71 6.98
N LEU A 48 3.67 -2.67 7.81
CA LEU A 48 3.94 -1.29 7.40
C LEU A 48 5.42 -1.06 7.06
N GLU A 49 6.34 -1.61 7.85
CA GLU A 49 7.78 -1.47 7.58
C GLU A 49 8.23 -2.28 6.37
N LYS A 50 7.61 -3.44 6.10
CA LYS A 50 7.81 -4.19 4.85
C LYS A 50 7.41 -3.35 3.65
N ALA A 51 6.22 -2.75 3.66
CA ALA A 51 5.77 -1.86 2.57
C ALA A 51 6.71 -0.65 2.41
N ARG A 52 7.23 -0.09 3.50
CA ARG A 52 8.21 1.01 3.47
C ARG A 52 9.50 0.58 2.75
N ALA A 53 10.03 -0.59 3.08
CA ALA A 53 11.24 -1.12 2.46
C ALA A 53 11.05 -1.38 0.96
N GLU A 54 9.94 -1.99 0.56
CA GLU A 54 9.61 -2.25 -0.85
C GLU A 54 9.52 -0.95 -1.66
N VAL A 55 8.89 0.10 -1.12
CA VAL A 55 8.84 1.41 -1.82
C VAL A 55 10.21 2.07 -1.92
N LEU A 56 11.04 1.99 -0.87
CA LEU A 56 12.41 2.53 -0.93
C LEU A 56 13.27 1.80 -1.98
N GLU A 57 13.15 0.48 -2.08
CA GLU A 57 13.85 -0.32 -3.09
C GLU A 57 13.36 0.03 -4.51
N MET A 58 12.05 0.13 -4.73
CA MET A 58 11.49 0.55 -6.03
C MET A 58 11.96 1.93 -6.48
N LEU A 59 12.24 2.83 -5.52
CA LEU A 59 12.73 4.18 -5.78
C LEU A 59 14.27 4.29 -5.82
N GLY A 60 15.02 3.23 -5.48
CA GLY A 60 16.47 3.28 -5.31
C GLY A 60 16.92 4.28 -4.22
N ALA A 61 16.13 4.39 -3.15
CA ALA A 61 16.24 5.42 -2.14
C ALA A 61 16.51 4.86 -0.73
N GLU A 62 17.11 3.68 -0.61
CA GLU A 62 17.25 2.90 0.64
C GLU A 62 17.98 3.64 1.77
N ARG A 63 18.75 4.68 1.44
CA ARG A 63 19.44 5.55 2.42
C ARG A 63 18.57 6.67 2.98
N TYR A 64 17.38 6.88 2.43
CA TYR A 64 16.46 7.94 2.81
C TYR A 64 15.35 7.44 3.71
N ARG A 65 14.68 8.39 4.37
CA ARG A 65 13.47 8.12 5.15
C ARG A 65 12.24 8.33 4.28
N LEU A 66 11.42 7.29 4.16
CA LEU A 66 10.09 7.39 3.56
C LEU A 66 9.04 7.72 4.63
N VAL A 67 8.19 8.71 4.36
CA VAL A 67 7.02 9.06 5.17
C VAL A 67 5.77 8.87 4.31
N PHE A 68 4.84 8.02 4.76
CA PHE A 68 3.56 7.87 4.09
C PHE A 68 2.65 9.07 4.39
N THR A 69 2.01 9.61 3.36
CA THR A 69 0.96 10.65 3.42
C THR A 69 -0.34 10.10 2.81
N SER A 70 -1.42 10.88 2.82
CA SER A 70 -2.71 10.48 2.23
C SER A 70 -2.76 10.55 0.70
N GLY A 71 -1.74 11.15 0.06
CA GLY A 71 -1.70 11.50 -1.36
C GLY A 71 -0.73 12.65 -1.61
N ALA A 72 -0.54 13.00 -2.88
CA ALA A 72 0.18 14.20 -3.32
C ALA A 72 -0.74 15.44 -3.29
#